data_AF-A0A4W5JF69-F1
#
_entry.id   AF-A0A4W5JF69-F1
#
_cell.length_a   1.000
_cell.length_b   1.000
_cell.length_c   1.000
_cell.angle_alpha   90.00
_cell.angle_beta   90.00
_cell.angle_gamma   90.00
#
_symmetry.space_group_name_H-M   'P 1'
#
loop_
_entity.id
_entity.type
_entity.pdbx_description
1 polymer ?
#
loop_
_entity_poly.entity_id
_entity_poly.type
_entity_poly.pdbx_seq_one_letter_code
_entity_poly.pdbx_strand_id
1 'polypeptide(L)'
;MVSAMDSTKILFSVLFLYVCYQVAQGQMVMDCCLEVSQKEIPSRIVTGYQSQVMGQGCSIDAMVFSTRKGRNLCAPIGLAWVTNLMKHTDKLTKMCHDTNFKGKHCKKLKPKRS
;
A
#
# COMPACT_ATOMS: atom_id res chain seq x y z
N MET A 1 -12.45 -26.22 49.86
CA MET A 1 -13.17 -25.75 48.65
C MET A 1 -12.56 -24.45 48.11
N VAL A 2 -11.23 -24.38 47.93
CA VAL A 2 -10.54 -23.20 47.36
C VAL A 2 -9.91 -23.52 46.00
N SER A 3 -9.62 -24.79 45.72
CA SER A 3 -8.94 -25.24 44.49
C SER A 3 -9.83 -25.34 43.24
N ALA A 4 -11.16 -25.24 43.36
CA ALA A 4 -12.09 -25.29 42.21
C ALA A 4 -12.55 -23.89 41.74
N MET A 5 -12.50 -22.88 42.62
CA MET A 5 -12.91 -21.50 42.34
C MET A 5 -11.87 -20.74 41.50
N ASP A 6 -10.61 -21.20 41.54
CA ASP A 6 -9.48 -20.62 40.85
C ASP A 6 -9.43 -21.06 39.37
N SER A 7 -9.62 -22.35 39.12
CA SER A 7 -9.57 -22.95 37.78
C SER A 7 -10.59 -22.35 36.82
N THR A 8 -11.83 -22.13 37.29
CA THR A 8 -12.89 -21.52 36.48
C THR A 8 -12.54 -20.06 36.14
N LYS A 9 -11.97 -19.30 37.08
CA LYS A 9 -11.55 -17.91 36.85
C LYS A 9 -10.37 -17.82 35.89
N ILE A 10 -9.43 -18.76 35.97
CA ILE A 10 -8.30 -18.86 35.04
C ILE A 10 -8.84 -19.15 33.62
N LEU A 11 -9.76 -20.11 33.47
CA LEU A 11 -10.37 -20.43 32.17
C LEU A 11 -11.12 -19.23 31.56
N PHE A 12 -11.92 -18.51 32.36
CA PHE A 12 -12.58 -17.29 31.89
C PHE A 12 -11.58 -16.19 31.52
N SER A 13 -10.50 -16.04 32.28
CA SER A 13 -9.46 -15.05 32.00
C SER A 13 -8.72 -15.37 30.71
N VAL A 14 -8.35 -16.64 30.49
CA VAL A 14 -7.71 -17.10 29.24
C VAL A 14 -8.65 -16.94 28.05
N LEU A 15 -9.93 -17.28 28.19
CA LEU A 15 -10.93 -17.10 27.14
C LEU A 15 -11.13 -15.61 26.81
N PHE A 16 -11.19 -14.75 27.82
CA PHE A 16 -11.30 -13.31 27.63
C PHE A 16 -10.07 -12.74 26.91
N LEU A 17 -8.86 -13.12 27.33
CA LEU A 17 -7.63 -12.72 26.67
C LEU A 17 -7.56 -13.23 25.21
N TYR A 18 -8.06 -14.44 24.94
CA TYR A 18 -8.14 -14.97 23.57
C TYR A 18 -9.12 -14.17 22.70
N VAL A 19 -10.32 -13.85 23.22
CA VAL A 19 -11.30 -13.01 22.51
C VAL A 19 -10.75 -11.60 22.28
N CYS A 20 -10.12 -10.98 23.28
CA CYS A 20 -9.46 -9.69 23.14
C CYS A 20 -8.33 -9.73 22.11
N TYR A 21 -7.53 -10.79 22.08
CA TYR A 21 -6.48 -10.98 21.09
C TYR A 21 -7.05 -11.05 19.67
N GLN A 22 -8.15 -11.78 19.46
CA GLN A 22 -8.84 -11.86 18.17
C GLN A 22 -9.43 -10.51 17.73
N VAL A 23 -9.95 -9.71 18.67
CA VAL A 23 -10.43 -8.34 18.38
C VAL A 23 -9.27 -7.37 18.13
N ALA A 24 -8.12 -7.58 18.77
CA ALA A 24 -6.92 -6.76 18.64
C ALA A 24 -6.03 -7.13 17.44
N GLN A 25 -6.33 -8.21 16.71
CA GLN A 25 -5.81 -8.46 15.36
C GLN A 25 -6.37 -7.37 14.45
N GLY A 26 -5.72 -6.21 14.54
CA GLY A 26 -6.21 -4.91 14.14
C GLY A 26 -6.67 -4.90 12.71
N GLN A 27 -7.67 -4.04 12.48
CA GLN A 27 -7.97 -3.54 11.14
C GLN A 27 -6.65 -3.09 10.54
N MET A 28 -6.12 -3.87 9.60
CA MET A 28 -4.95 -3.47 8.83
C MET A 28 -5.42 -2.24 8.07
N VAL A 29 -5.09 -1.05 8.58
CA VAL A 29 -5.54 0.18 7.94
C VAL A 29 -4.82 0.23 6.61
N MET A 30 -5.56 -0.08 5.55
CA MET A 30 -5.08 0.05 4.20
C MET A 30 -5.01 1.55 3.90
N ASP A 31 -3.81 2.04 3.57
CA ASP A 31 -3.61 3.43 3.16
C ASP A 31 -4.24 3.65 1.77
N CYS A 32 -5.55 3.88 1.74
CA CYS A 32 -6.31 4.16 0.53
C CYS A 32 -6.20 5.64 0.15
N CYS A 33 -6.22 5.93 -1.14
CA CYS A 33 -6.59 7.24 -1.66
C CYS A 33 -8.04 7.55 -1.27
N LEU A 34 -8.24 8.72 -0.65
CA LEU A 34 -9.56 9.28 -0.32
C LEU A 34 -10.02 10.32 -1.34
N GLU A 35 -9.07 10.92 -2.06
CA GLU A 35 -9.31 11.92 -3.10
C GLU A 35 -8.27 11.78 -4.22
N VAL A 36 -8.63 12.19 -5.43
CA VAL A 36 -7.74 12.19 -6.60
C VAL A 36 -7.45 13.61 -7.08
N SER A 37 -6.19 13.88 -7.44
CA SER A 37 -5.79 15.17 -8.00
C SER A 37 -5.89 15.15 -9.53
N GLN A 38 -6.58 16.14 -10.09
CA GLN A 38 -6.67 16.34 -11.54
C GLN A 38 -5.38 16.95 -12.13
N LYS A 39 -4.45 17.39 -11.28
CA LYS A 39 -3.21 18.03 -11.71
C LYS A 39 -2.22 16.99 -12.22
N GLU A 40 -1.69 17.23 -13.41
CA GLU A 40 -0.69 16.37 -14.02
C GLU A 40 0.57 16.25 -13.14
N ILE A 41 1.01 15.00 -12.94
CA ILE A 41 2.18 14.68 -12.13
C ILE A 41 3.42 14.67 -13.03
N PRO A 42 4.50 15.42 -12.70
CA PRO A 42 5.72 15.40 -13.49
C PRO A 42 6.36 14.01 -13.55
N SER A 43 6.61 13.49 -14.75
CA SER A 43 7.12 12.12 -14.94
C SER A 43 8.45 11.83 -14.26
N ARG A 44 9.34 12.83 -14.20
CA ARG A 44 10.70 12.70 -13.63
C ARG A 44 10.71 12.32 -12.15
N ILE A 45 9.66 12.67 -11.41
CA ILE A 45 9.58 12.43 -9.97
C ILE A 45 8.95 11.08 -9.62
N VAL A 46 8.34 10.38 -10.59
CA VAL A 46 7.65 9.10 -10.39
C VAL A 46 8.65 7.95 -10.45
N THR A 47 8.44 6.95 -9.59
CA THR A 47 9.27 5.73 -9.50
C THR A 47 8.48 4.45 -9.65
N GLY A 48 7.16 4.53 -9.58
CA GLY A 48 6.25 3.39 -9.66
C GLY A 48 4.81 3.84 -9.54
N TYR A 49 3.89 2.92 -9.80
CA TYR A 49 2.46 3.15 -9.64
C TYR A 49 1.75 1.88 -9.21
N GLN A 50 0.56 2.02 -8.63
CA GLN A 50 -0.31 0.92 -8.22
C GLN A 50 -1.77 1.29 -8.42
N SER A 51 -2.56 0.36 -8.95
CA SER A 51 -4.01 0.50 -9.06
C SER A 51 -4.67 0.27 -7.72
N GLN A 52 -5.50 1.22 -7.32
CA GLN A 52 -6.47 1.07 -6.25
C GLN A 52 -7.84 0.83 -6.88
N VAL A 53 -8.47 -0.28 -6.48
CA VAL A 53 -9.78 -0.68 -6.97
C VAL A 53 -10.80 -0.51 -5.85
N MET A 54 -11.91 0.16 -6.15
CA MET A 54 -13.05 0.32 -5.27
C MET A 54 -13.61 -1.05 -4.87
N GLY A 55 -13.95 -1.20 -3.58
CA GLY A 55 -14.51 -2.45 -3.05
C GLY A 55 -13.47 -3.46 -2.54
N GLN A 56 -12.17 -3.25 -2.76
CA GLN A 56 -11.09 -4.03 -2.13
C GLN A 56 -10.63 -3.43 -0.78
N GLY A 57 -11.58 -2.93 0.00
CA GLY A 57 -11.29 -2.18 1.25
C GLY A 57 -11.09 -0.67 1.06
N CYS A 58 -11.07 -0.17 -0.18
CA CYS A 58 -11.05 1.25 -0.49
C CYS A 58 -12.37 1.73 -1.10
N SER A 59 -12.75 2.98 -0.82
CA SER A 59 -14.04 3.57 -1.24
C SER A 59 -14.03 4.19 -2.63
N ILE A 60 -12.87 4.41 -3.24
CA ILE A 60 -12.74 5.01 -4.58
C ILE A 60 -11.71 4.29 -5.44
N ASP A 61 -11.91 4.38 -6.75
CA ASP A 61 -10.92 3.98 -7.75
C ASP A 61 -9.86 5.08 -7.93
N ALA A 62 -8.59 4.70 -7.89
CA ALA A 62 -7.49 5.64 -8.06
C ALA A 62 -6.22 4.99 -8.62
N MET A 63 -5.41 5.80 -9.31
CA MET A 63 -4.04 5.44 -9.62
C MET A 63 -3.09 6.07 -8.60
N VAL A 64 -2.37 5.25 -7.85
CA VAL A 64 -1.42 5.68 -6.82
C VAL A 64 -0.02 5.74 -7.41
N PHE A 65 0.55 6.94 -7.58
CA PHE A 65 1.92 7.13 -8.05
C PHE A 65 2.89 7.30 -6.88
N SER A 66 3.91 6.46 -6.81
CA SER A 66 5.02 6.60 -5.88
C SER A 66 6.07 7.57 -6.43
N THR A 67 6.50 8.52 -5.60
CA THR A 67 7.52 9.51 -5.97
C THR A 67 8.90 9.16 -5.42
N ARG A 68 9.96 9.71 -6.02
CA ARG A 68 11.35 9.59 -5.54
C ARG A 68 11.54 10.05 -4.09
N LYS A 69 10.71 10.97 -3.62
CA LYS A 69 10.69 11.49 -2.25
C LYS A 69 9.92 10.59 -1.26
N GLY A 70 9.41 9.44 -1.70
CA GLY A 70 8.66 8.51 -0.86
C GLY A 70 7.22 8.93 -0.57
N ARG A 71 6.67 9.88 -1.33
CA ARG A 71 5.26 10.28 -1.24
C ARG A 71 4.43 9.54 -2.28
N ASN A 72 3.20 9.22 -1.92
CA ASN A 72 2.19 8.68 -2.82
C ASN A 72 1.26 9.80 -3.28
N LEU A 73 0.97 9.85 -4.59
CA LEU A 73 0.08 10.83 -5.21
C LEU A 73 -1.06 10.08 -5.89
N CYS A 74 -2.30 10.48 -5.57
CA CYS A 74 -3.51 9.89 -6.12
C CYS A 74 -3.96 10.62 -7.39
N ALA A 75 -4.18 9.87 -8.47
CA ALA A 75 -4.62 10.38 -9.75
C ALA A 75 -5.91 9.68 -10.21
N PRO A 76 -6.78 10.35 -10.99
CA PRO A 76 -7.99 9.75 -11.53
C PRO A 76 -7.66 8.70 -12.59
N ILE A 77 -8.51 7.66 -12.69
CA ILE A 77 -8.39 6.66 -13.75
C ILE A 77 -8.94 7.22 -15.07
N GLY A 78 -8.35 6.84 -16.20
CA GLY A 78 -8.89 7.12 -17.54
C GLY A 78 -8.42 8.42 -18.20
N LEU A 79 -7.63 9.26 -17.52
CA LEU A 79 -7.02 10.43 -18.16
C LEU A 79 -5.79 10.07 -19.00
N ALA A 80 -5.67 10.69 -20.18
CA ALA A 80 -4.57 10.41 -21.12
C ALA A 80 -3.18 10.66 -20.49
N TRP A 81 -3.03 11.70 -19.68
CA TRP A 81 -1.76 12.00 -19.00
C TRP A 81 -1.38 10.91 -17.98
N VAL A 82 -2.35 10.29 -17.31
CA VAL A 82 -2.13 9.18 -16.36
C VAL A 82 -1.62 7.96 -17.12
N THR A 83 -2.26 7.60 -18.22
CA THR A 83 -1.80 6.49 -19.08
C THR A 83 -0.39 6.76 -19.66
N ASN A 84 -0.11 7.99 -20.09
CA ASN A 84 1.22 8.38 -20.58
C ASN A 84 2.28 8.28 -19.48
N LEU A 85 1.93 8.66 -18.25
CA LEU A 85 2.79 8.58 -17.09
C LEU A 85 3.09 7.12 -16.69
N MET A 86 2.10 6.23 -16.77
CA MET A 86 2.30 4.79 -16.58
C MET A 86 3.29 4.24 -17.61
N LYS A 87 3.05 4.50 -18.90
CA LYS A 87 3.94 4.07 -20.00
C LYS A 87 5.37 4.58 -19.84
N HIS A 88 5.54 5.85 -19.41
CA HIS A 88 6.85 6.40 -19.11
C HIS A 88 7.54 5.64 -17.98
N THR A 89 6.81 5.36 -16.91
CA THR A 89 7.31 4.63 -15.74
C THR A 89 7.69 3.19 -16.11
N ASP A 90 6.90 2.51 -16.94
CA ASP A 90 7.21 1.17 -17.44
C ASP A 90 8.49 1.16 -18.28
N LYS A 91 8.64 2.11 -19.20
CA LYS A 91 9.84 2.25 -20.03
C LYS A 91 11.09 2.49 -19.17
N LEU A 92 10.98 3.37 -18.17
CA LEU A 92 12.06 3.67 -17.24
C LEU A 92 12.42 2.43 -16.40
N THR A 93 11.42 1.71 -15.90
CA THR A 93 11.60 0.49 -15.12
C THR A 93 12.28 -0.60 -15.94
N LYS A 94 11.86 -0.80 -17.20
CA LYS A 94 12.48 -1.75 -18.13
C LYS A 94 13.96 -1.43 -18.38
N MET A 95 14.28 -0.17 -18.71
CA MET A 95 15.67 0.27 -18.89
C MET A 95 16.51 0.04 -17.63
N CYS A 96 15.95 0.32 -16.45
CA CYS A 96 16.63 0.05 -15.19
C CYS A 96 16.78 -1.45 -14.91
N HIS A 97 15.81 -2.27 -15.29
CA HIS A 97 15.86 -3.72 -15.17
C HIS A 97 16.98 -4.32 -16.04
N ASP A 98 17.10 -3.88 -17.30
CA ASP A 98 18.12 -4.36 -18.24
C ASP A 98 19.56 -4.09 -17.75
N THR A 99 19.75 -3.02 -16.97
CA THR A 99 21.04 -2.68 -16.35
C THR A 99 21.21 -3.27 -14.95
N ASN A 100 20.32 -4.17 -14.53
CA ASN A 100 20.24 -4.71 -13.16
C ASN A 100 20.30 -3.62 -12.08
N PHE A 101 19.62 -2.50 -12.35
CA PHE A 101 19.49 -1.33 -11.47
C PHE A 101 20.82 -0.75 -10.96
N LYS A 102 21.90 -0.89 -11.74
CA LYS A 102 23.24 -0.39 -11.36
C LYS A 102 23.30 1.14 -11.23
N GLY A 103 22.53 1.88 -12.04
CA GLY A 103 22.51 3.34 -12.04
C GLY A 103 21.95 3.93 -10.74
N LYS A 104 22.56 5.01 -10.22
CA LYS A 104 22.07 5.72 -9.02
C LYS A 104 20.60 6.11 -9.14
N HIS A 105 20.17 6.56 -10.32
CA HIS A 105 18.79 6.97 -10.60
C HIS A 105 17.79 5.80 -10.63
N CYS A 106 18.26 4.57 -10.85
CA CYS A 106 17.46 3.34 -10.89
C CYS A 106 17.25 2.70 -9.51
N LYS A 107 18.06 3.04 -8.50
CA LYS A 107 17.98 2.45 -7.16
C LYS A 107 16.58 2.52 -6.54
N LYS A 108 15.84 3.61 -6.82
CA LYS A 108 14.48 3.85 -6.31
C LYS A 108 13.36 3.19 -7.12
N LEU A 109 13.68 2.62 -8.29
CA LEU A 109 12.73 1.86 -9.12
C LEU A 109 12.77 0.35 -8.87
N LYS A 110 13.64 -0.11 -7.95
CA LYS A 110 13.68 -1.52 -7.58
C LYS A 110 12.33 -1.95 -7.01
N PRO A 111 11.81 -3.13 -7.38
CA PRO A 111 10.63 -3.68 -6.74
C PRO A 111 10.84 -3.75 -5.22
N LYS A 112 9.87 -3.27 -4.44
CA LYS A 112 9.85 -3.56 -3.01
C LYS A 112 9.53 -5.05 -2.87
N ARG A 113 10.44 -5.84 -2.31
CA ARG A 113 10.10 -7.18 -1.82
C ARG A 113 9.20 -6.98 -0.61
N SER A 114 7.98 -7.49 -0.70
CA SER A 114 7.08 -7.64 0.44
C SER A 114 7.44 -8.87 1.26
#